data_AF-A0AAJ4JNJ5-F1
#
_entry.id   AF-A0AAJ4JNJ5-F1
#
_cell.length_a   1.000
_cell.length_b   1.000
_cell.length_c   1.000
_cell.angle_alpha   90.00
_cell.angle_beta   90.00
_cell.angle_gamma   90.00
#
_symmetry.space_group_name_H-M   'P 1'
#
loop_
_entity.id
_entity.type
_entity.pdbx_description
1 polymer ?
#
loop_
_entity_poly.entity_id
_entity_poly.type
_entity_poly.pdbx_seq_one_letter_code
_entity_poly.pdbx_strand_id
1 'polypeptide(L)'
;MKLIFYFFILALIVFLNIGLYLPFLKGDEEDICSNINRLKKYKWFQDLLNNKNYKELIVYDKDVRKVIGKFSGNKIDSKLFQHIYRKKLHNTLHQKSNRLA
;
A
#
# COMPACT_ATOMS: atom_id res chain seq x y z
N MET A 1 -36.96 0.72 -15.61
CA MET A 1 -36.57 -0.21 -14.52
C MET A 1 -35.12 -0.68 -14.62
N LYS A 2 -34.71 -1.41 -15.66
CA LYS A 2 -33.34 -1.96 -15.78
C LYS A 2 -32.22 -0.90 -15.82
N LEU A 3 -32.42 0.20 -16.56
CA LEU A 3 -31.42 1.28 -16.66
C LEU A 3 -31.13 1.93 -15.29
N ILE A 4 -32.19 2.20 -14.52
CA ILE A 4 -32.09 2.77 -13.17
C ILE A 4 -31.37 1.80 -12.23
N PHE A 5 -31.65 0.49 -12.36
CA PHE A 5 -30.96 -0.54 -11.60
C PHE A 5 -29.46 -0.61 -11.91
N TYR A 6 -29.05 -0.52 -13.17
CA TYR A 6 -27.62 -0.46 -13.54
C TYR A 6 -26.94 0.80 -13.01
N PHE A 7 -27.60 1.95 -13.07
CA PHE A 7 -27.10 3.18 -12.47
C PHE A 7 -26.90 3.04 -10.96
N PHE A 8 -27.85 2.40 -10.28
CA PHE A 8 -27.77 2.16 -8.84
C PHE A 8 -26.63 1.21 -8.47
N ILE A 9 -26.45 0.12 -9.23
CA ILE A 9 -25.32 -0.79 -9.04
C ILE A 9 -23.99 -0.08 -9.30
N LEU A 10 -23.88 0.73 -10.35
CA LEU A 10 -22.67 1.49 -10.65
C LEU A 10 -22.33 2.46 -9.51
N ALA A 11 -23.31 3.22 -9.02
CA ALA A 11 -23.14 4.13 -7.90
C ALA A 11 -22.71 3.40 -6.62
N LEU A 12 -23.30 2.23 -6.34
CA LEU A 12 -22.95 1.41 -5.19
C LEU A 12 -21.50 0.89 -5.28
N ILE A 13 -21.06 0.43 -6.45
CA ILE A 13 -19.68 -0.03 -6.68
C ILE A 13 -18.69 1.12 -6.45
N VAL A 14 -18.98 2.32 -6.98
CA VAL A 14 -18.13 3.50 -6.77
C VAL A 14 -18.09 3.88 -5.29
N PHE A 15 -19.24 3.91 -4.62
CA PHE A 15 -19.33 4.22 -3.19
C PHE A 15 -18.56 3.22 -2.31
N LEU A 16 -18.69 1.92 -2.58
CA LEU A 16 -17.96 0.87 -1.85
C LEU A 16 -16.45 0.95 -2.11
N ASN A 17 -16.03 1.27 -3.34
CA ASN A 17 -14.62 1.52 -3.63
C ASN A 17 -14.10 2.72 -2.83
N ILE A 18 -14.79 3.87 -2.87
CA ILE A 18 -14.38 5.07 -2.13
C ILE A 18 -14.39 4.83 -0.61
N GLY A 19 -15.38 4.10 -0.09
CA GLY A 19 -15.50 3.72 1.32
C GLY A 19 -14.33 2.86 1.83
N LEU A 20 -13.82 1.95 0.98
CA LEU A 20 -12.59 1.22 1.27
C LEU A 20 -11.36 2.15 1.33
N TYR A 21 -11.36 3.26 0.59
CA TYR A 21 -10.27 4.25 0.59
C TYR A 21 -10.39 5.33 1.70
N LEU A 22 -11.53 5.46 2.39
CA LEU A 22 -11.76 6.47 3.44
C LEU A 22 -10.91 6.35 4.73
N PRO A 23 -10.56 5.16 5.27
CA PRO A 23 -9.68 5.07 6.45
C PRO A 23 -8.24 5.52 6.16
N PHE A 24 -7.93 5.78 4.89
CA PHE A 24 -6.68 6.28 4.37
C PHE A 24 -6.68 7.82 4.20
N LEU A 25 -7.54 8.60 4.87
CA LEU A 25 -7.51 10.08 4.78
C LEU A 25 -6.92 10.77 6.03
N LYS A 26 -6.29 10.03 6.94
CA LYS A 26 -5.45 10.62 8.00
C LYS A 26 -4.12 11.04 7.40
N GLY A 27 -3.51 12.13 7.89
CA GLY A 27 -2.25 12.69 7.36
C GLY A 27 -1.10 11.68 7.14
N ASP A 28 -1.12 10.56 7.86
CA ASP A 28 -0.20 9.42 7.63
C ASP A 28 -0.33 8.81 6.22
N GLU A 29 -1.50 8.84 5.58
CA GLU A 29 -1.68 8.23 4.27
C GLU A 29 -1.04 9.02 3.14
N GLU A 30 -1.10 10.34 3.19
CA GLU A 30 -0.50 11.16 2.13
C GLU A 30 1.01 10.83 2.03
N ASP A 31 1.67 10.71 3.19
CA ASP A 31 3.04 10.23 3.31
C ASP A 31 3.21 8.79 2.81
N ILE A 32 2.30 7.87 3.17
CA ILE A 32 2.34 6.48 2.68
C ILE A 32 2.25 6.45 1.15
N CYS A 33 1.29 7.15 0.56
CA CYS A 33 1.03 7.14 -0.87
C CYS A 33 2.17 7.80 -1.64
N SER A 34 2.68 8.93 -1.13
CA SER A 34 3.88 9.60 -1.65
C SER A 34 5.09 8.67 -1.62
N ASN A 35 5.35 8.01 -0.49
CA ASN A 35 6.44 7.06 -0.33
C ASN A 35 6.29 5.85 -1.26
N ILE A 36 5.10 5.26 -1.38
CA ILE A 36 4.82 4.16 -2.32
C ILE A 36 5.13 4.60 -3.76
N ASN A 37 4.67 5.79 -4.17
CA ASN A 37 4.91 6.29 -5.53
C ASN A 37 6.40 6.50 -5.82
N ARG A 38 7.19 6.94 -4.83
CA ARG A 38 8.65 7.02 -4.97
C ARG A 38 9.29 5.63 -5.03
N LEU A 39 8.87 4.73 -4.14
CA LEU A 39 9.42 3.38 -4.05
C LEU A 39 9.18 2.55 -5.32
N LYS A 40 8.06 2.76 -6.03
CA LYS A 40 7.75 2.10 -7.32
C LYS A 40 8.84 2.26 -8.39
N LYS A 41 9.72 3.25 -8.28
CA LYS A 41 10.86 3.44 -9.20
C LYS A 41 11.94 2.36 -9.03
N TYR A 42 11.99 1.68 -7.89
CA TYR A 42 13.05 0.73 -7.58
C TYR A 42 12.63 -0.71 -7.82
N LYS A 43 13.49 -1.45 -8.53
CA LYS A 43 13.26 -2.85 -8.89
C LYS A 43 12.94 -3.71 -7.67
N TRP A 44 13.65 -3.55 -6.56
CA TRP A 44 13.41 -4.34 -5.35
C TRP A 44 11.99 -4.17 -4.79
N PHE A 45 11.37 -2.99 -4.96
CA PHE A 45 10.01 -2.75 -4.49
C PHE A 45 8.99 -3.27 -5.50
N GLN A 46 9.28 -3.17 -6.79
CA GLN A 46 8.48 -3.82 -7.84
C GLN A 46 8.45 -5.34 -7.65
N ASP A 47 9.58 -5.95 -7.29
CA ASP A 47 9.65 -7.39 -6.99
C ASP A 47 8.74 -7.78 -5.81
N LEU A 48 8.62 -6.92 -4.78
CA LEU A 48 7.66 -7.13 -3.69
C LEU A 48 6.21 -7.03 -4.16
N LEU A 49 5.90 -6.06 -5.04
CA LEU A 49 4.55 -5.89 -5.60
C LEU A 49 4.14 -7.01 -6.56
N ASN A 50 5.10 -7.71 -7.16
CA ASN A 50 4.85 -8.86 -8.03
C ASN A 50 4.41 -10.11 -7.23
N ASN A 51 4.72 -10.19 -5.94
CA ASN A 51 4.20 -11.23 -5.07
C ASN A 51 2.78 -10.83 -4.59
N LYS A 52 1.77 -11.65 -4.93
CA LYS A 52 0.36 -11.35 -4.63
C LYS A 52 0.10 -11.12 -3.13
N ASN A 53 0.64 -11.97 -2.26
CA ASN A 53 0.45 -11.86 -0.82
C ASN A 53 1.09 -10.57 -0.28
N TYR A 54 2.33 -10.30 -0.69
CA TYR A 54 3.01 -9.06 -0.29
C TYR A 54 2.31 -7.81 -0.82
N LYS A 55 1.76 -7.85 -2.04
CA LYS A 55 0.96 -6.77 -2.59
C LYS A 55 -0.29 -6.51 -1.74
N GLU A 56 -1.03 -7.54 -1.38
CA GLU A 56 -2.23 -7.40 -0.53
C GLU A 56 -1.87 -6.80 0.84
N LEU A 57 -0.76 -7.23 1.44
CA LEU A 57 -0.25 -6.65 2.67
C LEU A 57 0.17 -5.18 2.52
N ILE A 58 0.86 -4.81 1.42
CA ILE A 58 1.24 -3.42 1.15
C ILE A 58 0.01 -2.53 0.97
N VAL A 59 -1.07 -3.06 0.37
CA VAL A 59 -2.28 -2.29 0.07
C VAL A 59 -3.24 -2.24 1.27
N TYR A 60 -3.32 -3.26 2.10
CA TYR A 60 -4.40 -3.37 3.09
C TYR A 60 -3.93 -3.57 4.54
N ASP A 61 -2.72 -4.12 4.79
CA ASP A 61 -2.26 -4.35 6.17
C ASP A 61 -1.81 -3.04 6.82
N LYS A 62 -2.51 -2.65 7.88
CA LYS A 62 -2.28 -1.39 8.62
C LYS A 62 -0.83 -1.25 9.13
N ASP A 63 -0.20 -2.33 9.57
CA ASP A 63 1.14 -2.26 10.16
C ASP A 63 2.21 -2.11 9.08
N VAL A 64 2.07 -2.86 7.98
CA VAL A 64 2.92 -2.74 6.79
C VAL A 64 2.84 -1.32 6.23
N ARG A 65 1.63 -0.79 6.09
CA ARG A 65 1.41 0.57 5.61
C ARG A 65 2.00 1.62 6.55
N LYS A 66 1.84 1.46 7.87
CA LYS A 66 2.49 2.33 8.87
C LYS A 66 4.03 2.29 8.79
N VAL A 67 4.62 1.14 8.45
CA VAL A 67 6.08 1.07 8.21
C VAL A 67 6.48 1.91 7.01
N ILE A 68 5.71 1.86 5.92
CA ILE A 68 5.97 2.65 4.70
C ILE A 68 5.80 4.14 4.97
N GLY A 69 4.77 4.56 5.71
CA GLY A 69 4.56 5.97 6.08
C GLY A 69 5.71 6.56 6.90
N LYS A 70 6.36 5.74 7.73
CA LYS A 70 7.54 6.16 8.53
C LYS A 70 8.82 6.32 7.71
N PHE A 71 8.82 5.98 6.43
CA PHE A 71 9.99 6.24 5.59
C PHE A 71 10.08 7.74 5.33
N SER A 72 11.28 8.27 5.54
CA SER A 72 11.49 9.69 5.33
C SER A 72 11.68 9.93 3.84
N GLY A 73 10.76 10.67 3.22
CA GLY A 73 10.78 10.89 1.78
C GLY A 73 12.14 11.37 1.28
N ASN A 74 12.76 12.36 1.94
CA ASN A 74 14.07 12.89 1.57
C ASN A 74 15.22 11.85 1.61
N LYS A 75 15.03 10.71 2.29
CA LYS A 75 16.02 9.64 2.43
C LYS A 75 15.74 8.44 1.55
N ILE A 76 14.56 8.32 0.93
CA ILE A 76 14.19 7.18 0.08
C ILE A 76 15.17 6.97 -1.07
N ASP A 77 15.75 8.04 -1.60
CA ASP A 77 16.65 7.96 -2.75
C ASP A 77 18.11 7.68 -2.34
N SER A 78 18.42 7.73 -1.04
CA SER A 78 19.75 7.43 -0.52
C SER A 78 20.00 5.92 -0.48
N LYS A 79 21.12 5.46 -1.06
CA LYS A 79 21.50 4.04 -1.13
C LYS A 79 21.53 3.34 0.24
N LEU A 80 22.03 4.02 1.28
CA LEU A 80 22.07 3.50 2.64
C LEU A 80 20.65 3.25 3.17
N PHE A 81 19.79 4.26 3.03
CA PHE A 81 18.41 4.19 3.52
C PHE A 81 17.56 3.25 2.67
N GLN A 82 17.80 3.10 1.37
CA GLN A 82 17.15 2.08 0.55
C GLN A 82 17.42 0.67 1.07
N HIS A 83 18.67 0.37 1.43
CA HIS A 83 18.98 -0.94 2.00
C HIS A 83 18.22 -1.17 3.32
N ILE A 84 18.20 -0.16 4.20
CA ILE A 84 17.49 -0.19 5.47
C ILE A 84 15.98 -0.37 5.26
N TYR A 85 15.37 0.42 4.38
CA TYR A 85 13.93 0.39 4.10
C TYR A 85 13.51 -0.92 3.42
N ARG A 86 14.30 -1.40 2.45
CA ARG A 86 14.08 -2.71 1.83
C ARG A 86 14.10 -3.82 2.88
N LYS A 87 15.13 -3.87 3.73
CA LYS A 87 15.26 -4.91 4.76
C LYS A 87 14.10 -4.84 5.75
N LYS A 88 13.76 -3.63 6.22
CA LYS A 88 12.66 -3.42 7.16
C LYS A 88 11.32 -3.86 6.58
N LEU A 89 10.98 -3.38 5.38
CA LEU A 89 9.72 -3.72 4.73
C LEU A 89 9.61 -5.20 4.42
N HIS A 90 10.66 -5.80 3.84
CA HIS A 90 10.69 -7.23 3.54
C HIS A 90 10.49 -8.09 4.80
N ASN A 91 11.15 -7.75 5.91
CA ASN A 91 10.99 -8.47 7.17
C ASN A 91 9.56 -8.35 7.71
N THR A 92 8.96 -7.16 7.67
CA THR A 92 7.56 -6.96 8.10
C THR A 92 6.60 -7.77 7.23
N LEU A 93 6.78 -7.75 5.91
CA LEU A 93 5.98 -8.53 4.97
C LEU A 93 6.10 -10.03 5.20
N HIS A 94 7.32 -10.53 5.39
CA HIS A 94 7.57 -11.94 5.65
C HIS A 94 6.94 -12.40 6.97
N GLN A 95 7.09 -11.60 8.03
CA GLN A 95 6.46 -11.89 9.34
C GLN A 95 4.93 -11.92 9.25
N LYS A 96 4.32 -11.00 8.51
CA LYS A 96 2.87 -10.94 8.32
C LYS A 96 2.37 -12.09 7.45
N SER A 97 3.04 -12.36 6.34
CA SER A 97 2.75 -13.47 5.43
C SER A 97 2.77 -14.81 6.15
N ASN A 98 3.79 -15.09 6.98
CA ASN A 98 3.91 -16.37 7.69
C ASN A 98 2.93 -16.52 8.86
N ARG A 99 2.33 -15.42 9.36
CA ARG A 99 1.26 -15.48 10.37
C ARG A 99 -0.12 -15.73 9.76
N LEU A 100 -0.25 -15.55 8.45
CA LEU A 100 -1.49 -15.76 7.69
C LEU A 100 -1.52 -17.12 6.97
N ALA A 101 -0.40 -17.86 6.99
CA ALA A 101 -0.26 -19.22 6.49
C ALA A 101 -0.50 -20.22 7.63
#